data_AF-A0A1V3WAY9-F1
#
_entry.id   AF-A0A1V3WAY9-F1
#
_cell.length_a   1.000
_cell.length_b   1.000
_cell.length_c   1.000
_cell.angle_alpha   90.00
_cell.angle_beta   90.00
_cell.angle_gamma   90.00
#
_symmetry.space_group_name_H-M   'P 1'
#
loop_
_entity.id
_entity.type
_entity.pdbx_description
1 polymer ?
#
loop_
_entity_poly.entity_id
_entity_poly.type
_entity_poly.pdbx_seq_one_letter_code
_entity_poly.pdbx_strand_id
1 'polypeptide(L)'
;MADPATITVTPLTSSPVPPVAGATPVLDGTFSVEYDWSKQTVNGKQTIGDMAPSVDWWAFRSLCTSAGCVATGAQLAQENHQAPVGGGMVLRFVDGRWEQTPHLGPGQGCPGGTNPQVATSETFVWSLEPQPDGTLRGIQTDTAMSDECGNRGYVYRTPLLATRKGDVPAAVVLADPSLFQLPPAPPSTSPHP
;
A
#
# COMPACT_ATOMS: atom_id res chain seq x y z
N MET A 1 43.36 -56.07 9.13
CA MET A 1 43.59 -54.93 8.21
C MET A 1 42.23 -54.59 7.59
N ALA A 2 41.91 -53.30 7.48
CA ALA A 2 40.60 -52.66 7.61
C ALA A 2 39.39 -53.12 6.77
N ASP A 3 38.20 -52.88 7.34
CA ASP A 3 36.82 -52.99 6.82
C ASP A 3 36.39 -51.67 6.12
N PRO A 4 35.75 -51.66 4.94
CA PRO A 4 35.21 -50.44 4.36
C PRO A 4 33.73 -50.27 4.75
N ALA A 5 33.48 -49.38 5.70
CA ALA A 5 32.13 -48.93 6.05
C ALA A 5 31.47 -48.15 4.90
N THR A 6 30.28 -48.60 4.50
CA THR A 6 29.34 -47.89 3.64
C THR A 6 28.89 -46.57 4.31
N ILE A 7 29.24 -45.42 3.73
CA ILE A 7 28.68 -44.13 4.14
C ILE A 7 27.33 -43.96 3.47
N THR A 8 26.26 -44.23 4.21
CA THR A 8 24.89 -43.87 3.81
C THR A 8 24.71 -42.36 4.07
N VAL A 9 24.63 -41.56 3.01
CA VAL A 9 24.27 -40.14 3.13
C VAL A 9 22.75 -40.04 3.27
N THR A 10 22.29 -39.70 4.48
CA THR A 10 20.90 -39.36 4.73
C THR A 10 20.59 -38.01 4.06
N PRO A 11 19.62 -37.91 3.14
CA PRO A 11 19.22 -36.60 2.63
C PRO A 11 18.62 -35.79 3.79
N LEU A 12 19.17 -34.61 4.04
CA LEU A 12 18.56 -33.63 4.94
C LEU A 12 17.23 -33.22 4.30
N THR A 13 16.14 -33.74 4.84
CA THR A 13 14.79 -33.25 4.55
C THR A 13 14.73 -31.79 4.96
N SER A 14 14.77 -30.90 3.98
CA SER A 14 14.42 -29.50 4.17
C SER A 14 12.93 -29.46 4.56
N SER A 15 12.66 -29.20 5.83
CA SER A 15 11.30 -28.96 6.30
C SER A 15 10.73 -27.77 5.53
N PRO A 16 9.55 -27.89 4.89
CA PRO A 16 8.88 -26.73 4.33
C PRO A 16 8.63 -25.74 5.45
N VAL A 17 9.07 -24.50 5.28
CA VAL A 17 8.60 -23.39 6.11
C VAL A 17 7.06 -23.40 6.01
N PRO A 18 6.32 -23.52 7.13
CA PRO A 18 4.87 -23.47 7.07
C PRO A 18 4.45 -22.17 6.38
N PRO A 19 3.61 -22.20 5.34
CA PRO A 19 2.98 -20.98 4.86
C PRO A 19 2.27 -20.35 6.06
N VAL A 20 2.44 -19.04 6.25
CA VAL A 20 1.62 -18.28 7.20
C VAL A 20 0.17 -18.51 6.79
N ALA A 21 -0.53 -19.33 7.56
CA ALA A 21 -1.93 -19.64 7.32
C ALA A 21 -2.75 -18.37 7.53
N GLY A 22 -3.55 -17.96 6.54
CA GLY A 22 -4.80 -17.25 6.84
C GLY A 22 -5.34 -16.27 5.82
N ALA A 23 -4.50 -15.56 5.07
CA ALA A 23 -4.98 -14.65 4.04
C ALA A 23 -3.95 -14.57 2.92
N THR A 24 -4.31 -15.08 1.74
CA THR A 24 -3.74 -14.50 0.53
C THR A 24 -3.91 -12.99 0.63
N PRO A 25 -2.89 -12.17 0.36
CA PRO A 25 -3.00 -10.72 0.42
C PRO A 25 -3.84 -10.28 -0.78
N VAL A 26 -5.14 -10.50 -0.69
CA VAL A 26 -6.12 -10.17 -1.70
C VAL A 26 -6.69 -8.82 -1.29
N LEU A 27 -6.53 -7.84 -2.17
CA LEU A 27 -7.06 -6.50 -2.00
C LEU A 27 -8.08 -6.26 -3.12
N ASP A 28 -9.26 -6.84 -2.93
CA ASP A 28 -10.34 -6.85 -3.92
C ASP A 28 -11.63 -6.29 -3.34
N GLY A 29 -12.25 -5.35 -4.05
CA GLY A 29 -13.54 -4.78 -3.70
C GLY A 29 -13.51 -3.28 -3.46
N THR A 30 -14.61 -2.77 -2.92
CA THR A 30 -14.77 -1.38 -2.51
C THR A 30 -14.39 -1.22 -1.05
N PHE A 31 -13.62 -0.19 -0.74
CA PHE A 31 -13.13 0.13 0.59
C PHE A 31 -13.48 1.57 0.95
N SER A 32 -13.93 1.78 2.19
CA SER A 32 -13.84 3.09 2.82
C SER A 32 -12.46 3.22 3.47
N VAL A 33 -11.78 4.33 3.27
CA VAL A 33 -10.46 4.63 3.84
C VAL A 33 -10.59 5.84 4.73
N GLU A 34 -10.52 5.61 6.03
CA GLU A 34 -10.63 6.64 7.06
C GLU A 34 -9.25 7.20 7.38
N TYR A 35 -9.11 8.53 7.40
CA TYR A 35 -7.89 9.25 7.74
C TYR A 35 -8.07 9.88 9.12
N ASP A 36 -7.21 9.50 10.06
CA ASP A 36 -7.22 10.06 11.41
C ASP A 36 -6.31 11.29 11.48
N TRP A 37 -6.78 12.41 10.93
CA TRP A 37 -6.06 13.68 10.92
C TRP A 37 -5.75 14.21 12.33
N SER A 38 -6.54 13.84 13.34
CA SER A 38 -6.28 14.19 14.74
C SER A 38 -4.97 13.60 15.28
N LYS A 39 -4.48 12.52 14.64
CA LYS A 39 -3.22 11.84 14.95
C LYS A 39 -2.13 12.10 13.93
N GLN A 40 -2.29 13.07 13.04
CA GLN A 40 -1.26 13.43 12.09
C GLN A 40 0.01 13.93 12.81
N THR A 41 1.16 13.57 12.25
CA THR A 41 2.45 14.15 12.64
C THR A 41 3.14 14.80 11.45
N VAL A 42 3.95 15.83 11.73
CA VAL A 42 4.85 16.51 10.79
C VAL A 42 6.26 16.39 11.34
N ASN A 43 7.16 15.76 10.58
CA ASN A 43 8.54 15.51 11.00
C ASN A 43 8.62 14.86 12.39
N GLY A 44 7.69 13.94 12.68
CA GLY A 44 7.58 13.22 13.96
C GLY A 44 6.95 14.00 15.11
N LYS A 45 6.49 15.25 14.90
CA LYS A 45 5.78 16.05 15.91
C LYS A 45 4.30 16.08 15.60
N GLN A 46 3.46 15.90 16.62
CA GLN A 46 2.00 15.96 16.45
C GLN A 46 1.57 17.35 15.94
N THR A 47 0.65 17.36 14.97
CA THR A 47 0.02 18.60 14.50
C THR A 47 -0.89 19.18 15.58
N ILE A 48 -0.97 20.51 15.64
CA ILE A 48 -1.86 21.21 16.58
C ILE A 48 -3.16 21.54 15.84
N GLY A 49 -4.30 21.19 16.43
CA GLY A 49 -5.63 21.49 15.92
C GLY A 49 -6.52 20.25 15.85
N ASP A 50 -7.82 20.45 16.12
CA ASP A 50 -8.83 19.41 15.99
C ASP A 50 -9.26 19.30 14.53
N MET A 51 -8.56 18.46 13.77
CA MET A 51 -8.95 18.12 12.41
C MET A 51 -9.93 16.94 12.45
N ALA A 52 -11.12 17.15 11.88
CA ALA A 52 -12.11 16.09 11.75
C ALA A 52 -11.56 14.96 10.86
N PRO A 53 -11.83 13.69 11.18
CA PRO A 53 -11.53 12.58 10.29
C PRO A 53 -12.21 12.76 8.93
N SER A 54 -11.54 12.33 7.86
CA SER A 54 -12.14 12.24 6.52
C SER A 54 -12.19 10.79 6.07
N VAL A 55 -13.05 10.53 5.09
CA VAL A 55 -13.21 9.20 4.50
C VAL A 55 -13.16 9.33 3.00
N ASP A 56 -12.27 8.59 2.35
CA ASP A 56 -12.26 8.40 0.90
C ASP A 56 -12.79 7.01 0.54
N TRP A 57 -13.18 6.84 -0.72
CA TRP A 57 -13.65 5.58 -1.25
C TRP A 57 -12.79 5.12 -2.41
N TRP A 58 -12.40 3.85 -2.37
CA TRP A 58 -11.52 3.24 -3.36
C TRP A 58 -12.04 1.87 -3.77
N ALA A 59 -11.95 1.55 -5.05
CA ALA A 59 -12.09 0.19 -5.55
C ALA A 59 -10.70 -0.37 -5.84
N PHE A 60 -10.45 -1.61 -5.44
CA PHE A 60 -9.20 -2.32 -5.71
C PHE A 60 -9.45 -3.66 -6.38
N ARG A 61 -8.46 -4.08 -7.18
CA ARG A 61 -8.28 -5.46 -7.65
C ARG A 61 -6.82 -5.83 -7.50
N SER A 62 -6.56 -7.08 -7.16
CA SER A 62 -5.24 -7.62 -6.91
C SER A 62 -4.96 -8.88 -7.72
N LEU A 63 -3.68 -9.16 -7.95
CA LEU A 63 -3.19 -10.37 -8.59
C LEU A 63 -1.94 -10.84 -7.86
N CYS A 64 -1.97 -12.08 -7.39
CA CYS A 64 -0.83 -12.76 -6.79
C CYS A 64 -0.25 -13.79 -7.75
N THR A 65 1.06 -13.78 -7.91
CA THR A 65 1.82 -14.80 -8.64
C THR A 65 3.02 -15.25 -7.82
N SER A 66 3.84 -16.15 -8.35
CA SER A 66 5.10 -16.55 -7.73
C SER A 66 6.09 -15.38 -7.55
N ALA A 67 5.95 -14.30 -8.31
CA ALA A 67 6.79 -13.10 -8.17
C ALA A 67 6.30 -12.14 -7.06
N GLY A 68 5.14 -12.42 -6.46
CA GLY A 68 4.51 -11.55 -5.46
C GLY A 68 3.14 -11.06 -5.89
N CYS A 69 2.58 -10.15 -5.09
CA CYS A 69 1.24 -9.62 -5.28
C CYS A 69 1.24 -8.14 -5.61
N VAL A 70 0.37 -7.76 -6.52
CA VAL A 70 0.19 -6.38 -6.98
C VAL A 70 -1.30 -6.06 -6.96
N ALA A 71 -1.65 -4.86 -6.54
CA ALA A 71 -3.00 -4.33 -6.61
C ALA A 71 -3.03 -3.03 -7.40
N THR A 72 -4.14 -2.79 -8.08
CA THR A 72 -4.45 -1.52 -8.74
C THR A 72 -5.74 -0.98 -8.16
N GLY A 73 -5.80 0.34 -7.94
CA GLY A 73 -6.97 1.01 -7.39
C GLY A 73 -7.46 2.16 -8.25
N ALA A 74 -8.75 2.49 -8.10
CA ALA A 74 -9.37 3.70 -8.62
C ALA A 74 -10.18 4.40 -7.51
N GLN A 75 -10.06 5.72 -7.43
CA GLN A 75 -10.84 6.51 -6.48
C GLN A 75 -12.29 6.63 -6.94
N LEU A 76 -13.20 6.58 -5.98
CA LEU A 76 -14.65 6.64 -6.19
C LEU A 76 -15.20 7.98 -5.68
N ALA A 77 -16.31 8.43 -6.26
CA ALA A 77 -16.96 9.68 -5.88
C ALA A 77 -17.49 9.62 -4.46
N GLN A 78 -17.34 10.69 -3.69
CA GLN A 78 -17.78 10.76 -2.30
C GLN A 78 -19.30 10.67 -2.13
N GLU A 79 -20.07 11.23 -3.06
CA GLU A 79 -21.53 11.20 -3.00
C GLU A 79 -22.10 9.95 -3.69
N ASN A 80 -21.30 9.30 -4.53
CA ASN A 80 -21.69 8.13 -5.30
C ASN A 80 -20.50 7.15 -5.42
N HIS A 81 -20.34 6.29 -4.41
CA HIS A 81 -19.28 5.28 -4.37
C HIS A 81 -19.43 4.16 -5.44
N GLN A 82 -20.28 4.34 -6.45
CA GLN A 82 -20.39 3.46 -7.62
C GLN A 82 -19.72 4.05 -8.87
N ALA A 83 -19.32 5.33 -8.82
CA ALA A 83 -18.73 6.03 -9.95
C ALA A 83 -17.25 6.37 -9.68
N PRO A 84 -16.35 6.11 -10.64
CA PRO A 84 -14.96 6.56 -10.53
C PRO A 84 -14.85 8.08 -10.74
N VAL A 85 -13.93 8.74 -10.05
CA VAL A 85 -13.69 10.19 -10.18
C VAL A 85 -12.32 10.55 -10.74
N GLY A 86 -11.56 9.54 -11.18
CA GLY A 86 -10.15 9.69 -11.52
C GLY A 86 -9.26 9.39 -10.31
N GLY A 87 -7.93 9.42 -10.50
CA GLY A 87 -6.99 8.94 -9.49
C GLY A 87 -6.81 7.41 -9.57
N GLY A 88 -5.55 7.00 -9.76
CA GLY A 88 -5.15 5.60 -9.86
C GLY A 88 -4.08 5.28 -8.84
N MET A 89 -4.09 4.05 -8.34
CA MET A 89 -3.10 3.58 -7.38
C MET A 89 -2.53 2.24 -7.82
N VAL A 90 -1.24 2.02 -7.54
CA VAL A 90 -0.60 0.70 -7.66
C VAL A 90 0.02 0.38 -6.31
N LEU A 91 -0.33 -0.77 -5.73
CA LEU A 91 0.26 -1.27 -4.49
C LEU A 91 0.97 -2.61 -4.71
N ARG A 92 2.00 -2.86 -3.94
CA ARG A 92 2.74 -4.13 -3.92
C ARG A 92 2.69 -4.72 -2.52
N PHE A 93 2.48 -6.02 -2.42
CA PHE A 93 2.58 -6.69 -1.14
C PHE A 93 4.03 -7.10 -0.86
N VAL A 94 4.66 -6.46 0.11
CA VAL A 94 6.07 -6.66 0.49
C VAL A 94 6.13 -6.71 2.02
N ASP A 95 6.87 -7.65 2.60
CA ASP A 95 7.07 -7.75 4.05
C ASP A 95 5.79 -7.70 4.90
N GLY A 96 4.72 -8.34 4.41
CA GLY A 96 3.45 -8.44 5.14
C GLY A 96 2.51 -7.24 4.99
N ARG A 97 2.85 -6.25 4.16
CA ARG A 97 2.05 -5.03 3.96
C ARG A 97 1.92 -4.64 2.50
N TRP A 98 0.84 -3.94 2.17
CA TRP A 98 0.65 -3.28 0.89
C TRP A 98 1.34 -1.93 0.91
N GLU A 99 2.32 -1.75 0.01
CA GLU A 99 3.05 -0.51 -0.19
C GLU A 99 2.65 0.12 -1.52
N GLN A 100 2.19 1.36 -1.48
CA GLN A 100 1.85 2.12 -2.66
C GLN A 100 3.11 2.56 -3.42
N THR A 101 3.04 2.51 -4.75
CA THR A 101 4.02 3.17 -5.61
C THR A 101 3.86 4.69 -5.45
N PRO A 102 4.92 5.43 -5.04
CA PRO A 102 4.81 6.86 -4.82
C PRO A 102 4.26 7.60 -6.04
N HIS A 103 3.35 8.54 -5.81
CA HIS A 103 2.83 9.40 -6.86
C HIS A 103 2.86 10.87 -6.42
N LEU A 104 2.98 11.78 -7.40
CA LEU A 104 2.99 13.22 -7.18
C LEU A 104 1.57 13.77 -7.33
N GLY A 105 1.17 14.65 -6.42
CA GLY A 105 -0.10 15.36 -6.48
C GLY A 105 -0.08 16.65 -5.68
N PRO A 106 -1.15 17.45 -5.71
CA PRO A 106 -1.30 18.58 -4.81
C PRO A 106 -1.56 18.08 -3.38
N GLY A 107 -0.80 18.61 -2.43
CA GLY A 107 -1.04 18.48 -1.00
C GLY A 107 -2.25 19.25 -0.53
N GLN A 108 -2.37 19.40 0.79
CA GLN A 108 -3.37 20.29 1.36
C GLN A 108 -3.03 21.75 1.04
N GLY A 109 -4.05 22.60 0.91
CA GLY A 109 -3.88 24.03 0.71
C GLY A 109 -3.06 24.65 1.86
N CYS A 110 -2.35 25.75 1.59
CA CYS A 110 -1.49 26.36 2.60
C CYS A 110 -2.28 26.76 3.87
N PRO A 111 -1.80 26.42 5.08
CA PRO A 111 -2.44 26.85 6.32
C PRO A 111 -2.62 28.37 6.38
N GLY A 112 -3.85 28.83 6.62
CA GLY A 112 -4.19 30.25 6.67
C GLY A 112 -4.19 30.97 5.30
N GLY A 113 -3.97 30.24 4.21
CA GLY A 113 -4.06 30.77 2.85
C GLY A 113 -5.51 31.06 2.45
N THR A 114 -5.71 32.13 1.68
CA THR A 114 -7.03 32.51 1.15
C THR A 114 -7.33 31.90 -0.23
N ASN A 115 -6.32 31.31 -0.88
CA ASN A 115 -6.47 30.69 -2.18
C ASN A 115 -6.28 29.16 -2.08
N PRO A 116 -7.36 28.37 -2.21
CA PRO A 116 -7.27 26.91 -2.16
C PRO A 116 -6.52 26.30 -3.35
N GLN A 117 -6.23 27.08 -4.40
CA GLN A 117 -5.40 26.65 -5.53
C GLN A 117 -3.90 26.67 -5.20
N VAL A 118 -3.49 27.30 -4.09
CA VAL A 118 -2.10 27.30 -3.65
C VAL A 118 -1.92 26.15 -2.67
N ALA A 119 -1.30 25.10 -3.15
CA ALA A 119 -0.93 23.92 -2.39
C ALA A 119 0.50 23.52 -2.73
N THR A 120 1.17 22.92 -1.77
CA THR A 120 2.48 22.30 -2.00
C THR A 120 2.29 21.03 -2.81
N SER A 121 3.08 20.83 -3.85
CA SER A 121 3.19 19.51 -4.50
C SER A 121 3.85 18.51 -3.56
N GLU A 122 3.22 17.35 -3.39
CA GLU A 122 3.62 16.31 -2.44
C GLU A 122 3.76 14.95 -3.15
N THR A 123 4.69 14.12 -2.69
CA THR A 123 4.67 12.69 -3.01
C THR A 123 3.91 11.94 -1.93
N PHE A 124 2.95 11.12 -2.34
CA PHE A 124 2.07 10.35 -1.44
C PHE A 124 2.42 8.86 -1.49
N VAL A 125 2.49 8.25 -0.32
CA VAL A 125 2.71 6.81 -0.15
C VAL A 125 1.83 6.26 0.95
N TRP A 126 0.96 5.31 0.62
CA TRP A 126 0.31 4.46 1.60
C TRP A 126 1.15 3.24 1.94
N SER A 127 1.06 2.88 3.21
CA SER A 127 1.47 1.57 3.67
C SER A 127 0.38 0.97 4.55
N LEU A 128 -0.12 -0.21 4.17
CA LEU A 128 -1.31 -0.84 4.74
C LEU A 128 -1.04 -2.30 5.14
N GLU A 129 -1.19 -2.62 6.42
CA GLU A 129 -1.06 -3.97 6.96
C GLU A 129 -2.45 -4.62 7.08
N PRO A 130 -2.68 -5.78 6.43
CA PRO A 130 -3.89 -6.56 6.64
C PRO A 130 -4.02 -6.98 8.10
N GLN A 131 -5.22 -6.88 8.64
CA GLN A 131 -5.54 -7.25 10.01
C GLN A 131 -6.38 -8.54 10.07
N PRO A 132 -6.35 -9.28 11.19
CA PRO A 132 -7.17 -10.50 11.35
C PRO A 132 -8.69 -10.27 11.26
N ASP A 133 -9.15 -9.04 11.51
CA ASP A 133 -10.56 -8.64 11.41
C ASP A 133 -11.00 -8.30 9.97
N GLY A 134 -10.09 -8.42 8.99
CA GLY A 134 -10.33 -8.11 7.58
C GLY A 134 -10.18 -6.62 7.23
N THR A 135 -9.86 -5.76 8.19
CA THR A 135 -9.47 -4.37 7.92
C THR A 135 -8.02 -4.28 7.45
N LEU A 136 -7.62 -3.13 6.91
CA LEU A 136 -6.21 -2.79 6.77
C LEU A 136 -5.90 -1.54 7.58
N ARG A 137 -4.84 -1.60 8.38
CA ARG A 137 -4.35 -0.46 9.17
C ARG A 137 -3.06 0.04 8.59
N GLY A 138 -2.86 1.35 8.59
CA GLY A 138 -1.68 1.89 7.94
C GLY A 138 -1.40 3.35 8.18
N ILE A 139 -0.54 3.89 7.33
CA ILE A 139 -0.11 5.29 7.37
C ILE A 139 -0.03 5.80 5.92
N GLN A 140 -0.64 6.95 5.66
CA GLN A 140 -0.30 7.80 4.52
C GLN A 140 0.89 8.66 4.90
N THR A 141 1.94 8.62 4.08
CA THR A 141 3.12 9.47 4.19
C THR A 141 3.17 10.43 3.01
N ASP A 142 3.13 11.73 3.31
CA ASP A 142 3.17 12.77 2.29
C ASP A 142 4.45 13.57 2.47
N THR A 143 5.22 13.76 1.40
CA THR A 143 6.47 14.52 1.43
C THR A 143 6.36 15.74 0.54
N ALA A 144 6.50 16.93 1.14
CA ALA A 144 6.47 18.20 0.45
C ALA A 144 7.68 18.35 -0.48
N MET A 145 7.41 18.44 -1.79
CA MET A 145 8.43 18.54 -2.83
C MET A 145 8.71 19.99 -3.26
N SER A 146 7.75 20.88 -3.01
CA SER A 146 7.78 22.31 -3.37
C SER A 146 7.56 23.17 -2.12
N ASP A 147 7.51 24.49 -2.25
CA ASP A 147 7.65 25.43 -1.11
C ASP A 147 6.63 26.57 -1.11
N GLU A 148 5.52 26.44 -1.83
CA GLU A 148 4.47 27.46 -1.91
C GLU A 148 3.90 27.80 -0.53
N CYS A 149 3.95 26.85 0.41
CA CYS A 149 3.52 27.00 1.80
C CYS A 149 4.68 27.11 2.80
N GLY A 150 5.93 27.23 2.35
CA GLY A 150 7.12 27.33 3.22
C GLY A 150 7.44 26.04 4.01
N ASN A 151 7.00 24.89 3.49
CA ASN A 151 7.05 23.58 4.13
C ASN A 151 7.85 22.56 3.31
N ARG A 152 8.69 22.98 2.35
CA ARG A 152 9.45 22.03 1.54
C ARG A 152 10.26 21.06 2.39
N GLY A 153 10.16 19.78 2.07
CA GLY A 153 10.83 18.70 2.80
C GLY A 153 10.12 18.26 4.08
N TYR A 154 8.95 18.83 4.40
CA TYR A 154 8.12 18.32 5.49
C TYR A 154 7.59 16.93 5.14
N VAL A 155 7.61 16.04 6.12
CA VAL A 155 7.05 14.69 6.04
C VAL A 155 5.85 14.61 6.95
N TYR A 156 4.67 14.53 6.34
CA TYR A 156 3.40 14.31 7.01
C TYR A 156 3.18 12.81 7.14
N ARG A 157 2.65 12.36 8.28
CA ARG A 157 2.22 10.98 8.50
C ARG A 157 0.84 10.96 9.14
N THR A 158 -0.14 10.42 8.41
CA THR A 158 -1.54 10.32 8.84
C THR A 158 -1.93 8.86 8.96
N PRO A 159 -2.39 8.38 10.14
CA PRO A 159 -2.91 7.02 10.27
C PRO A 159 -4.14 6.78 9.40
N LEU A 160 -4.22 5.57 8.83
CA LEU A 160 -5.30 5.10 7.95
C LEU A 160 -5.98 3.87 8.51
N LEU A 161 -7.28 3.76 8.28
CA LEU A 161 -8.05 2.52 8.42
C LEU A 161 -8.86 2.26 7.15
N ALA A 162 -8.52 1.21 6.41
CA ALA A 162 -9.29 0.75 5.26
C ALA A 162 -10.21 -0.41 5.65
N THR A 163 -11.50 -0.29 5.33
CA THR A 163 -12.52 -1.31 5.61
C THR A 163 -13.25 -1.69 4.35
N ARG A 164 -13.30 -2.99 4.01
CA ARG A 164 -14.05 -3.48 2.86
C ARG A 164 -15.55 -3.27 3.07
N LYS A 165 -16.23 -2.75 2.06
CA LYS A 165 -17.68 -2.45 2.08
C LYS A 165 -18.48 -3.23 1.04
N GLY A 166 -17.81 -3.86 0.07
CA GLY A 166 -18.47 -4.67 -0.94
C GLY A 166 -17.55 -5.00 -2.09
N ASP A 167 -18.13 -5.51 -3.18
CA ASP A 167 -17.41 -5.82 -4.40
C ASP A 167 -17.09 -4.54 -5.20
N VAL A 168 -16.29 -4.69 -6.26
CA VAL A 168 -15.98 -3.59 -7.18
C VAL A 168 -17.27 -3.20 -7.94
N PRO A 169 -17.64 -1.91 -8.03
CA PRO A 169 -18.83 -1.51 -8.77
C PRO A 169 -18.67 -1.82 -10.26
N ALA A 170 -19.74 -2.28 -10.92
CA ALA A 170 -19.68 -2.70 -12.31
C ALA A 170 -19.26 -1.59 -13.29
N ALA A 171 -19.51 -0.32 -12.94
CA ALA A 171 -19.12 0.83 -13.76
C ALA A 171 -17.63 1.22 -13.62
N VAL A 172 -16.91 0.63 -12.67
CA VAL A 172 -15.51 0.97 -12.39
C VAL A 172 -14.58 0.05 -13.18
N VAL A 173 -13.83 0.64 -14.11
CA VAL A 173 -12.77 -0.05 -14.85
C VAL A 173 -11.46 0.15 -14.11
N LEU A 174 -10.93 -0.93 -13.54
CA LEU A 174 -9.63 -0.94 -12.88
C LEU A 174 -8.55 -1.37 -13.87
N ALA A 175 -7.38 -0.72 -13.81
CA ALA A 175 -6.20 -1.12 -14.56
C ALA A 175 -5.84 -2.59 -14.29
N ASP A 176 -5.13 -3.25 -15.20
CA ASP A 176 -4.75 -4.66 -14.99
C ASP A 176 -3.48 -4.80 -14.13
N PRO A 177 -3.54 -5.42 -12.92
CA PRO A 177 -2.37 -5.65 -12.07
C PRO A 177 -1.26 -6.43 -12.75
N SER A 178 -1.58 -7.26 -13.75
CA SER A 178 -0.58 -8.02 -14.51
C SER A 178 0.43 -7.10 -15.22
N LEU A 179 -0.01 -5.91 -15.65
CA LEU A 179 0.82 -4.90 -16.31
C LEU A 179 1.82 -4.24 -15.36
N PHE A 180 1.63 -4.43 -14.05
CA PHE A 180 2.46 -3.84 -13.00
C PHE A 180 3.27 -4.90 -12.26
N GLN A 181 3.40 -6.12 -12.75
CA GLN A 181 4.24 -7.13 -12.09
C GLN A 181 5.72 -6.81 -12.24
N LEU A 182 6.51 -7.17 -11.23
CA LEU A 182 7.96 -7.14 -11.38
C LEU A 182 8.38 -8.31 -12.30
N PRO A 183 9.41 -8.13 -13.12
CA PRO A 183 10.00 -9.23 -13.86
C PRO A 183 10.40 -10.37 -12.90
N PRO A 184 10.29 -11.65 -13.33
CA PRO A 184 10.81 -12.76 -12.54
C PRO A 184 12.27 -12.52 -12.18
N ALA A 185 12.65 -12.82 -10.94
CA ALA A 185 14.05 -12.78 -10.54
C ALA A 185 14.87 -13.73 -11.46
N PRO A 186 16.07 -13.32 -11.91
CA PRO A 186 16.92 -14.21 -12.67
C PRO A 186 17.26 -15.46 -11.83
N PRO A 187 17.43 -16.63 -12.46
CA PRO A 187 17.77 -17.85 -11.73
C PRO A 187 19.09 -17.65 -10.97
N SER A 188 19.09 -17.90 -9.66
CA SER A 188 20.32 -17.92 -8.87
C SER A 188 21.22 -19.04 -9.36
N THR A 189 22.24 -18.69 -10.16
CA THR A 189 23.35 -19.59 -10.44
C THR A 189 24.25 -19.62 -9.20
N SER A 190 23.95 -20.51 -8.25
CA SER A 190 24.94 -20.88 -7.23
C SER A 190 26.12 -21.55 -7.94
N PRO A 191 27.37 -21.08 -7.73
CA PRO A 191 28.54 -21.84 -8.14
C PRO A 191 28.59 -23.10 -7.28
N HIS A 192 28.41 -24.26 -7.91
CA HIS A 192 28.67 -25.55 -7.26
C HIS A 192 30.20 -25.70 -7.08
N PRO A 193 30.71 -26.04 -5.88
CA PRO A 193 32.11 -26.40 -5.68
C PRO A 193 32.47 -27.76 -6.29
#